data_AF-A0A0D8J4Q1-F1
#
_entry.id   AF-A0A0D8J4Q1-F1
#
_cell.length_a   1.000
_cell.length_b   1.000
_cell.length_c   1.000
_cell.angle_alpha   90.00
_cell.angle_beta   90.00
_cell.angle_gamma   90.00
#
_symmetry.space_group_name_H-M   'P 1'
#
loop_
_entity.id
_entity.type
_entity.pdbx_description
1 polymer ?
#
loop_
_entity_poly.entity_id
_entity_poly.type
_entity_poly.pdbx_seq_one_letter_code
_entity_poly.pdbx_strand_id
1 'polypeptide(L)'
;MTKKRRRCVHLHVMVTPEEQKLIGERMAEAGISNMGAYIRKMALNGYVLHVDLSNIRELVSLQRRCANNLNQVAIHVNTYGGIYPDEIKALQRDYADLWGPLSDLLKKLSSVVEM
;
A
#
# COMPACT_ATOMS: atom_id res chain seq x y z
N MET A 1 -31.77 39.45 -21.61
CA MET A 1 -31.57 37.99 -21.86
C MET A 1 -30.38 37.52 -21.06
N THR A 2 -30.56 36.72 -20.01
CA THR A 2 -29.46 36.13 -19.24
C THR A 2 -28.76 35.09 -20.10
N LYS A 3 -27.49 35.35 -20.48
CA LYS A 3 -26.67 34.39 -21.24
C LYS A 3 -26.63 33.07 -20.45
N LYS A 4 -27.18 32.00 -21.03
CA LYS A 4 -27.08 30.64 -20.46
C LYS A 4 -25.61 30.29 -20.31
N ARG A 5 -25.18 29.99 -19.08
CA ARG A 5 -23.82 29.53 -18.81
C ARG A 5 -23.60 28.17 -19.48
N ARG A 6 -22.48 27.99 -20.18
CA ARG A 6 -22.06 26.70 -20.75
C ARG A 6 -21.92 25.61 -19.67
N ARG A 7 -21.61 25.99 -18.44
CA ARG A 7 -21.53 25.10 -17.26
C ARG A 7 -22.62 25.52 -16.28
N CYS A 8 -23.77 24.84 -16.35
CA CYS A 8 -24.98 25.18 -15.59
C CYS A 8 -25.24 24.27 -14.37
N VAL A 9 -24.53 23.15 -14.25
CA VAL A 9 -24.66 22.21 -13.13
C VAL A 9 -23.72 22.60 -12.00
N HIS A 10 -24.24 22.70 -10.79
CA HIS A 10 -23.46 22.94 -9.57
C HIS A 10 -23.10 21.61 -8.91
N LEU A 11 -21.81 21.42 -8.63
CA LEU A 11 -21.31 20.34 -7.79
C LEU A 11 -20.99 20.94 -6.42
N HIS A 12 -21.69 20.49 -5.37
CA HIS A 12 -21.50 20.95 -4.01
C HIS A 12 -20.81 19.84 -3.20
N VAL A 13 -19.69 20.16 -2.56
CA VAL A 13 -18.91 19.23 -1.73
C VAL A 13 -18.66 19.92 -0.39
N MET A 14 -19.04 19.27 0.69
CA MET A 14 -18.72 19.75 2.05
C MET A 14 -17.33 19.25 2.42
N VAL A 15 -16.49 20.17 2.90
CA VAL A 15 -15.12 19.88 3.35
C VAL A 15 -14.89 20.57 4.69
N THR A 16 -14.00 20.00 5.48
CA THR A 16 -13.47 20.64 6.69
C THR A 16 -12.51 21.78 6.34
N PRO A 17 -12.20 22.70 7.28
CA PRO A 17 -11.24 23.77 7.04
C PRO A 17 -9.84 23.26 6.66
N GLU A 18 -9.43 22.13 7.24
CA GLU A 18 -8.14 21.49 6.97
C GLU A 18 -8.08 20.94 5.54
N GLU A 19 -9.13 20.22 5.12
CA GLU A 19 -9.26 19.71 3.75
C GLU A 19 -9.31 20.86 2.74
N GLN A 20 -10.02 21.95 3.03
CA GLN A 20 -10.07 23.12 2.15
C GLN A 20 -8.68 23.74 1.96
N LYS A 21 -7.90 23.85 3.04
CA LYS A 21 -6.54 24.38 2.99
C LYS A 21 -5.63 23.47 2.15
N LEU A 22 -5.69 22.17 2.39
CA LEU A 22 -4.90 21.18 1.65
C LEU A 22 -5.24 21.19 0.15
N ILE A 23 -6.53 21.26 -0.20
CA ILE A 23 -6.98 21.40 -1.59
C ILE A 23 -6.39 22.67 -2.23
N GLY A 24 -6.35 23.79 -1.47
CA GLY A 24 -5.74 25.03 -1.92
C GLY A 24 -4.24 24.93 -2.18
N GLU A 25 -3.51 24.25 -1.30
CA GLU A 25 -2.07 23.99 -1.43
C GLU A 25 -1.77 23.14 -2.67
N ARG A 26 -2.48 22.00 -2.83
CA ARG A 26 -2.36 21.12 -4.01
C ARG A 26 -2.76 21.82 -5.31
N MET A 27 -3.71 22.75 -5.24
CA MET A 27 -4.11 23.59 -6.37
C MET A 27 -2.98 24.56 -6.78
N ALA A 28 -2.30 25.17 -5.81
CA ALA A 28 -1.16 26.04 -6.05
C ALA A 28 0.05 25.28 -6.61
N GLU A 29 0.33 24.08 -6.08
CA GLU A 29 1.36 23.16 -6.62
C GLU A 29 1.09 22.81 -8.09
N ALA A 30 -0.18 22.59 -8.44
CA ALA A 30 -0.59 22.31 -9.81
C ALA A 30 -0.61 23.56 -10.73
N GLY A 31 -0.27 24.74 -10.22
CA GLY A 31 -0.25 26.01 -10.95
C GLY A 31 -1.62 26.50 -11.39
N ILE A 32 -2.71 26.07 -10.72
CA ILE A 32 -4.08 26.45 -11.07
C ILE A 32 -4.55 27.52 -10.09
N SER A 33 -5.11 28.62 -10.58
CA SER A 33 -5.63 29.70 -9.71
C SER A 33 -7.13 29.57 -9.42
N ASN A 34 -7.86 28.76 -10.18
CA ASN A 34 -9.31 28.63 -10.09
C ASN A 34 -9.71 27.27 -9.51
N MET A 35 -10.30 27.28 -8.32
CA MET A 35 -10.78 26.08 -7.61
C MET A 35 -11.72 25.23 -8.46
N GLY A 36 -12.68 25.85 -9.15
CA GLY A 36 -13.62 25.14 -10.01
C GLY A 36 -12.98 24.56 -11.28
N ALA A 37 -11.82 25.07 -11.69
CA ALA A 37 -11.02 24.45 -12.75
C ALA A 37 -10.17 23.30 -12.19
N TYR A 38 -9.59 23.48 -11.01
CA TYR A 38 -8.81 22.46 -10.31
C TYR A 38 -9.65 21.21 -10.00
N ILE A 39 -10.76 21.36 -9.28
CA ILE A 39 -11.66 20.26 -8.93
C ILE A 39 -12.18 19.55 -10.18
N ARG A 40 -12.51 20.29 -11.24
CA ARG A 40 -12.96 19.69 -12.50
C ARG A 40 -11.85 18.91 -13.20
N LYS A 41 -10.61 19.43 -13.19
CA LYS A 41 -9.45 18.74 -13.77
C LYS A 41 -9.15 17.46 -13.01
N MET A 42 -9.23 17.47 -11.68
CA MET A 42 -9.06 16.29 -10.83
C MET A 42 -10.22 15.29 -10.99
N ALA A 43 -11.46 15.75 -11.07
CA ALA A 43 -12.62 14.87 -11.22
C ALA A 43 -12.74 14.24 -12.61
N LEU A 44 -12.24 14.90 -13.67
CA LEU A 44 -12.31 14.40 -15.05
C LEU A 44 -11.03 13.67 -15.49
N ASN A 45 -9.87 14.13 -15.04
CA ASN A 45 -8.56 13.65 -15.52
C ASN A 45 -7.65 13.17 -14.38
N GLY A 46 -8.13 13.13 -13.14
CA GLY A 46 -7.36 12.58 -12.03
C GLY A 46 -7.14 11.09 -12.23
N TYR A 47 -5.92 10.63 -12.02
CA TYR A 47 -5.65 9.20 -11.91
C TYR A 47 -6.17 8.74 -10.55
N VAL A 48 -7.18 7.86 -10.54
CA VAL A 48 -7.55 7.14 -9.33
C VAL A 48 -6.57 5.98 -9.20
N LEU A 49 -5.53 6.15 -8.38
CA LEU A 49 -4.60 5.08 -8.07
C LEU A 49 -5.28 4.12 -7.09
N HIS A 50 -5.95 3.10 -7.62
CA HIS A 50 -6.41 1.99 -6.81
C HIS A 50 -5.27 0.99 -6.68
N VAL A 51 -4.53 1.05 -5.57
CA VAL A 51 -3.52 0.03 -5.27
C VAL A 51 -4.20 -1.17 -4.62
N ASP A 52 -4.43 -2.23 -5.40
CA ASP A 52 -4.87 -3.52 -4.87
C ASP A 52 -3.66 -4.30 -4.33
N LEU A 53 -3.62 -4.47 -3.00
CA LEU A 53 -2.55 -5.19 -2.29
C LEU A 53 -2.99 -6.61 -1.85
N SER A 54 -4.12 -7.12 -2.36
CA SER A 54 -4.69 -8.39 -1.91
C SER A 54 -3.73 -9.57 -2.11
N ASN A 55 -3.08 -9.65 -3.26
CA ASN A 55 -2.08 -10.70 -3.57
C ASN A 55 -0.85 -10.64 -2.65
N ILE A 56 -0.43 -9.43 -2.26
CA ILE A 56 0.71 -9.23 -1.36
C ILE A 56 0.34 -9.69 0.06
N ARG A 57 -0.88 -9.41 0.51
CA ARG A 57 -1.39 -9.86 1.81
C ARG A 57 -1.48 -11.39 1.88
N GLU A 58 -1.90 -12.03 0.78
CA GLU A 58 -1.93 -13.49 0.67
C GLU A 58 -0.51 -14.09 0.71
N LEU A 59 0.44 -13.51 -0.03
CA LEU A 59 1.84 -13.93 -0.01
C LEU A 59 2.45 -13.88 1.40
N VAL A 60 2.23 -12.78 2.13
CA VAL A 60 2.68 -12.63 3.53
C VAL A 60 2.02 -13.67 4.45
N SER A 61 0.74 -13.97 4.24
CA SER A 61 0.02 -14.99 5.01
C SER A 61 0.60 -16.40 4.79
N LEU A 62 0.85 -16.79 3.54
CA LEU A 62 1.47 -18.08 3.20
C LEU A 62 2.87 -18.19 3.80
N GLN A 63 3.66 -17.12 3.69
CA GLN A 63 5.00 -17.06 4.27
C GLN A 63 4.99 -17.25 5.79
N ARG A 64 4.03 -16.62 6.51
CA ARG A 64 3.90 -16.80 7.96
C ARG A 64 3.55 -18.24 8.33
N ARG A 65 2.73 -18.92 7.53
CA ARG A 65 2.39 -20.34 7.72
C ARG A 65 3.62 -21.23 7.53
N CYS A 66 4.39 -21.00 6.47
CA CYS A 66 5.63 -21.75 6.23
C CYS A 66 6.64 -21.55 7.36
N ALA A 67 6.83 -20.31 7.85
CA ALA A 67 7.70 -20.03 8.99
C ALA A 67 7.26 -20.76 10.27
N ASN A 68 5.96 -20.76 10.56
CA ASN A 68 5.40 -21.45 11.72
C ASN A 68 5.56 -22.97 11.62
N ASN A 69 5.32 -23.56 10.45
CA ASN A 69 5.49 -24.99 10.22
C ASN A 69 6.95 -25.40 10.43
N LEU A 70 7.89 -24.61 9.92
CA LEU A 70 9.32 -24.86 10.07
C LEU A 70 9.77 -24.73 11.54
N ASN A 71 9.22 -23.76 12.28
CA ASN A 71 9.47 -23.65 13.71
C ASN A 71 8.88 -24.84 14.51
N GLN A 72 7.71 -25.34 14.12
CA GLN A 72 7.11 -26.53 14.73
C GLN A 72 7.97 -27.79 14.50
N VAL A 73 8.49 -27.98 13.29
CA VAL A 73 9.41 -29.09 12.98
C VAL A 73 10.68 -28.98 13.84
N ALA A 74 11.23 -27.78 13.99
CA ALA A 74 12.40 -27.56 14.83
C ALA A 74 12.14 -27.86 16.31
N ILE A 75 11.00 -27.42 16.86
CA ILE A 75 10.59 -27.73 18.24
C ILE A 75 10.39 -29.23 18.42
N HIS A 76 9.72 -29.90 17.47
CA HIS A 76 9.48 -31.34 17.52
C HIS A 76 10.81 -32.12 17.57
N VAL A 77 11.74 -31.77 16.68
CA VAL A 77 13.04 -32.45 16.62
C VAL A 77 13.90 -32.18 17.87
N ASN A 78 13.88 -30.96 18.40
CA ASN A 78 14.58 -30.64 19.65
C ASN A 78 13.96 -31.35 20.88
N THR A 79 12.65 -31.58 20.87
CA THR A 79 11.93 -32.18 22.00
C THR A 79 12.02 -33.71 22.03
N TYR A 80 12.02 -34.35 20.86
CA TYR A 80 12.02 -35.81 20.72
C TYR A 80 13.40 -36.39 20.38
N GLY A 81 14.47 -35.60 20.47
CA GLY A 81 15.85 -36.06 20.29
C GLY A 81 16.18 -36.48 18.85
N GLY A 82 15.73 -35.70 17.86
CA GLY A 82 15.94 -36.04 16.45
C GLY A 82 17.40 -35.92 16.00
N ILE A 83 17.75 -36.74 15.02
CA ILE A 83 19.12 -37.08 14.59
C ILE A 83 19.79 -35.95 13.77
N TYR A 84 19.06 -34.91 13.36
CA TYR A 84 19.51 -33.90 12.39
C TYR A 84 19.29 -32.43 12.83
N PRO A 85 19.84 -31.99 13.99
CA PRO A 85 19.67 -30.63 14.47
C PRO A 85 20.34 -29.57 13.56
N ASP A 86 21.42 -29.93 12.87
CA ASP A 86 22.15 -29.00 12.01
C ASP A 86 21.49 -28.78 10.65
N GLU A 87 20.81 -29.79 10.09
CA GLU A 87 20.04 -29.66 8.85
C GLU A 87 18.81 -28.75 9.03
N ILE A 88 18.17 -28.81 10.20
CA ILE A 88 17.04 -27.93 10.52
C ILE A 88 17.50 -26.50 10.74
N LYS A 89 18.67 -26.30 11.34
CA LYS A 89 19.29 -24.96 11.45
C LYS A 89 19.68 -24.40 10.08
N ALA A 90 20.16 -25.25 9.16
CA ALA A 90 20.43 -24.86 7.78
C ALA A 90 19.13 -24.42 7.08
N LEU A 91 18.06 -25.21 7.19
CA LEU A 91 16.73 -24.85 6.67
C LEU A 91 16.17 -23.56 7.27
N GLN A 92 16.38 -23.32 8.58
CA GLN A 92 16.02 -22.06 9.23
C GLN A 92 16.80 -20.87 8.66
N ARG A 93 18.10 -21.03 8.39
CA ARG A 93 18.93 -20.00 7.76
C ARG A 93 18.51 -19.74 6.33
N ASP A 94 18.38 -20.77 5.51
CA ASP A 94 17.97 -20.63 4.10
C ASP A 94 16.61 -19.93 4.00
N TYR A 95 15.71 -20.22 4.93
CA TYR A 95 14.42 -19.56 5.00
C TYR A 95 14.50 -18.08 5.45
N ALA A 96 15.38 -17.77 6.41
CA ALA A 96 15.64 -16.40 6.85
C ALA A 96 16.31 -15.56 5.75
N ASP A 97 17.23 -16.17 4.99
CA ASP A 97 17.92 -15.55 3.86
C ASP A 97 16.95 -15.28 2.70
N LEU A 98 15.94 -16.13 2.51
CA LEU A 98 14.84 -15.87 1.57
C LEU A 98 13.92 -14.71 2.00
N TRP A 99 13.79 -14.48 3.31
CA TRP A 99 12.91 -13.46 3.86
C TRP A 99 13.47 -12.04 3.75
N GLY A 100 14.79 -11.87 3.80
CA GLY A 100 15.44 -10.57 3.63
C GLY A 100 14.99 -9.84 2.34
N PRO A 101 15.15 -10.45 1.16
CA PRO A 101 14.72 -9.88 -0.12
C PRO A 101 13.22 -9.57 -0.19
N LEU A 102 12.37 -10.43 0.38
CA LEU A 102 10.93 -10.22 0.41
C LEU A 102 10.54 -9.06 1.33
N SER A 103 11.18 -8.92 2.49
CA SER A 103 11.01 -7.78 3.39
C SER A 103 11.38 -6.46 2.71
N ASP A 104 12.48 -6.45 1.95
CA ASP A 104 12.91 -5.26 1.22
C ASP A 104 11.95 -4.91 0.06
N LEU A 105 11.37 -5.91 -0.60
CA LEU A 105 10.33 -5.71 -1.61
C LEU A 105 9.07 -5.10 -0.99
N LEU A 106 8.64 -5.59 0.18
CA LEU A 106 7.50 -5.03 0.92
C LEU A 106 7.74 -3.58 1.36
N LYS A 107 8.96 -3.24 1.81
CA LYS A 107 9.33 -1.84 2.14
C LYS A 107 9.26 -0.93 0.91
N LYS A 108 9.77 -1.39 -0.24
CA LYS A 108 9.68 -0.66 -1.51
C LYS A 108 8.22 -0.45 -1.94
N LEU A 109 7.38 -1.46 -1.80
CA LEU A 109 5.95 -1.33 -2.09
C LEU A 109 5.26 -0.32 -1.15
N SER A 110 5.57 -0.34 0.16
CA SER A 110 5.07 0.67 1.10
C SER A 110 5.41 2.09 0.65
N SER A 111 6.67 2.31 0.23
CA SER A 111 7.10 3.62 -0.24
C SER A 111 6.40 4.10 -1.51
N VAL A 112 5.90 3.18 -2.35
CA VAL A 112 5.13 3.53 -3.57
C VAL A 112 3.66 3.84 -3.24
N VAL A 113 3.12 3.25 -2.17
CA VAL A 113 1.72 3.45 -1.74
C VAL A 113 1.57 4.70 -0.88
N GLU A 114 2.62 5.13 -0.19
CA GLU A 114 2.65 6.34 0.65
C GLU A 114 2.92 7.64 -0.14
N MET A 115 3.19 7.56 -1.46
CA MET A 115 3.40 8.71 -2.37
C MET A 115 2.09 9.22 -2.97
#